data_AF-A0AAW1PKC5-F1
#
_entry.id   AF-A0AAW1PKC5-F1
#
_cell.length_a   1.000
_cell.length_b   1.000
_cell.length_c   1.000
_cell.angle_alpha   90.00
_cell.angle_beta   90.00
_cell.angle_gamma   90.00
#
_symmetry.space_group_name_H-M   'P 1'
#
loop_
_entity.id
_entity.type
_entity.pdbx_description
1 polymer ?
#
loop_
_entity_poly.entity_id
_entity_poly.type
_entity_poly.pdbx_seq_one_letter_code
_entity_poly.pdbx_strand_id
1 'polypeptide(L)'
;MVAVTRFLARAAQAEPISKLATPVSKLELPTSVKTKDFFRECMRVLPWAVKNYKLEELTSVPELRSTISALFKQHSSIENPQVVDILIYKGREELEMVMLQHKQRHHLIADYIRVPAAVKREAEKRSESDLSPFLEQFYLNKR
;
A
#
# COMPACT_ATOMS: atom_id res chain seq x y z
N MET A 1 13.00 38.97 -29.42
CA MET A 1 13.95 37.83 -29.54
C MET A 1 14.43 37.23 -28.21
N VAL A 2 13.93 37.65 -27.04
CA VAL A 2 14.41 37.13 -25.72
C VAL A 2 13.62 35.90 -25.23
N ALA A 3 12.37 35.71 -25.70
CA ALA A 3 11.51 34.62 -25.26
C ALA A 3 11.91 33.25 -25.86
N VAL A 4 12.38 33.24 -27.10
CA VAL A 4 12.76 32.01 -27.84
C VAL A 4 14.03 31.39 -27.25
N THR A 5 15.00 32.22 -26.86
CA THR A 5 16.26 31.79 -26.24
C THR A 5 16.04 31.15 -24.86
N ARG A 6 15.06 31.62 -24.08
CA ARG A 6 14.70 31.00 -22.79
C ARG A 6 14.01 29.64 -22.96
N PHE A 7 13.24 29.46 -24.03
CA PHE A 7 12.56 28.19 -24.30
C PHE A 7 13.55 27.10 -24.73
N LEU A 8 14.51 27.45 -25.58
CA LEU A 8 15.58 26.53 -26.01
C LEU A 8 16.55 26.18 -24.86
N ALA A 9 16.86 27.13 -23.98
CA ALA A 9 17.67 26.85 -22.79
C ALA A 9 16.99 25.87 -21.81
N ARG A 10 15.65 25.87 -21.75
CA ARG A 10 14.87 24.94 -20.91
C ARG A 10 14.71 23.56 -21.56
N ALA A 11 14.66 23.49 -22.89
CA ALA A 11 14.68 22.22 -23.63
C ALA A 11 16.05 21.52 -23.56
N ALA A 12 17.15 22.27 -23.52
CA ALA A 12 18.49 21.72 -23.34
C ALA A 12 18.75 21.16 -21.92
N GLN A 13 17.93 21.53 -20.93
CA GLN A 13 17.94 20.95 -19.58
C GLN A 13 16.97 19.76 -19.42
N ALA A 14 16.25 19.38 -20.49
CA ALA A 14 15.44 18.17 -20.47
C ALA A 14 16.36 16.95 -20.49
N GLU A 15 16.48 16.29 -19.35
CA GLU A 15 17.20 15.02 -19.27
C GLU A 15 16.55 13.96 -20.17
N PRO A 16 17.34 13.06 -20.78
CA PRO A 16 16.80 12.06 -21.69
C PRO A 16 15.76 11.19 -20.97
N ILE A 17 14.65 10.94 -21.66
CA ILE A 17 13.50 10.12 -21.22
C ILE A 17 13.91 8.68 -20.86
N SER A 18 15.16 8.29 -21.15
CA SER A 18 15.79 7.03 -20.74
C SER A 18 16.05 6.90 -19.23
N LYS A 19 15.76 7.92 -18.41
CA LYS A 19 15.85 7.87 -16.93
C LYS A 19 14.59 7.36 -16.21
N LEU A 20 13.68 6.67 -16.88
CA LEU A 20 12.57 5.97 -16.20
C LEU A 20 13.01 4.65 -15.52
N ALA A 21 14.22 4.15 -15.81
CA ALA A 21 14.89 3.26 -14.88
C ALA A 21 15.58 4.15 -13.85
N THR A 22 14.93 4.40 -12.71
CA THR A 22 15.58 5.09 -11.59
C THR A 22 16.93 4.43 -11.33
N PRO A 23 18.07 5.11 -11.56
CA PRO A 23 19.35 4.57 -11.16
C PRO A 23 19.26 4.44 -9.64
N VAL A 24 19.47 3.22 -9.13
CA VAL A 24 19.71 2.98 -7.71
C VAL A 24 20.79 3.98 -7.29
N SER A 25 20.37 5.02 -6.59
CA SER A 25 21.21 6.16 -6.25
C SER A 25 22.41 5.64 -5.47
N LYS A 26 23.62 5.98 -5.90
CA LYS A 26 24.90 5.60 -5.27
C LYS A 26 25.06 6.04 -3.80
N LEU A 27 24.04 6.68 -3.24
CA LEU A 27 23.85 6.93 -1.82
C LEU A 27 22.63 6.11 -1.41
N GLU A 28 22.85 4.97 -0.73
CA GLU A 28 21.76 4.19 -0.17
C GLU A 28 21.05 5.03 0.89
N LEU A 29 19.86 5.53 0.56
CA LEU A 29 19.02 6.20 1.54
C LEU A 29 18.72 5.21 2.68
N PRO A 30 18.67 5.68 3.94
CA PRO A 30 18.33 4.79 5.05
C PRO A 30 16.93 4.23 4.82
N THR A 31 16.74 2.95 5.14
CA THR A 31 15.50 2.19 4.94
C THR A 31 14.27 2.90 5.52
N SER A 32 14.43 3.61 6.63
CA SER A 32 13.39 4.44 7.26
C SER A 32 12.84 5.53 6.32
N VAL A 33 13.72 6.19 5.56
CA VAL A 33 13.33 7.24 4.62
C VAL A 33 12.58 6.63 3.44
N LYS A 34 13.12 5.57 2.83
CA LYS A 34 12.45 4.85 1.72
C LYS A 34 11.03 4.40 2.11
N THR A 35 10.89 3.82 3.29
CA THR A 35 9.60 3.35 3.81
C THR A 35 8.61 4.49 4.01
N LYS A 36 9.05 5.61 4.59
CA LYS A 36 8.21 6.80 4.81
C LYS A 36 7.78 7.44 3.49
N ASP A 37 8.67 7.48 2.51
CA ASP A 37 8.36 8.04 1.19
C ASP A 37 7.36 7.16 0.45
N PHE A 38 7.54 5.84 0.47
CA PHE A 38 6.56 4.91 -0.08
C PHE A 38 5.20 5.00 0.64
N PHE A 39 5.19 5.09 1.97
CA PHE A 39 3.94 5.28 2.73
C PHE A 39 3.21 6.56 2.30
N ARG A 40 3.94 7.68 2.15
CA ARG A 40 3.36 8.96 1.69
C ARG A 40 2.81 8.86 0.27
N GLU A 41 3.48 8.12 -0.60
CA GLU A 41 3.02 7.82 -1.96
C GLU A 41 1.66 7.12 -1.93
N CYS A 42 1.52 6.03 -1.16
CA CYS A 42 0.25 5.33 -0.98
C CYS A 42 -0.84 6.29 -0.46
N MET A 43 -0.56 7.07 0.59
CA MET A 43 -1.56 7.96 1.22
C MET A 43 -2.13 9.03 0.26
N ARG A 44 -1.34 9.44 -0.75
CA ARG A 44 -1.77 10.39 -1.79
C ARG A 44 -2.61 9.75 -2.88
N VAL A 45 -2.39 8.47 -3.19
CA VAL A 45 -3.13 7.72 -4.22
C VAL A 45 -4.51 7.27 -3.71
N LEU A 46 -4.66 7.01 -2.41
CA LEU A 46 -5.91 6.47 -1.85
C LEU A 46 -7.19 7.27 -2.19
N PRO A 47 -7.23 8.62 -2.10
CA PRO A 47 -8.43 9.37 -2.50
C PRO A 47 -8.82 9.14 -3.97
N TRP A 48 -7.83 9.06 -4.86
CA TRP A 48 -8.05 8.74 -6.26
C TRP A 48 -8.58 7.32 -6.43
N ALA A 49 -8.00 6.34 -5.72
CA ALA A 49 -8.45 4.95 -5.79
C ALA A 49 -9.90 4.79 -5.32
N VAL A 50 -10.27 5.41 -4.19
CA VAL A 50 -11.66 5.36 -3.67
C VAL A 50 -12.65 5.86 -4.71
N LYS A 51 -12.36 6.98 -5.38
CA LYS A 51 -13.22 7.55 -6.40
C LYS A 51 -13.29 6.69 -7.67
N ASN A 52 -12.14 6.27 -8.21
CA ASN A 52 -12.08 5.54 -9.49
C ASN A 52 -12.69 4.14 -9.39
N TYR A 53 -12.48 3.47 -8.26
CA TYR A 53 -13.05 2.15 -8.01
C TYR A 53 -14.45 2.20 -7.39
N LYS A 54 -15.04 3.40 -7.21
CA LYS A 54 -16.37 3.66 -6.63
C LYS A 54 -16.56 3.13 -5.20
N LEU A 55 -15.51 3.13 -4.37
CA LEU A 55 -15.49 2.46 -3.05
C LEU A 55 -16.18 3.25 -1.94
N GLU A 56 -16.75 4.41 -2.25
CA GLU A 56 -17.37 5.36 -1.30
C GLU A 56 -18.50 4.76 -0.44
N GLU A 57 -19.21 3.76 -0.97
CA GLU A 57 -20.27 3.06 -0.25
C GLU A 57 -19.75 2.07 0.80
N LEU A 58 -18.50 1.60 0.64
CA LEU A 58 -17.93 0.52 1.44
C LEU A 58 -16.91 1.00 2.46
N THR A 59 -16.20 2.09 2.17
CA THR A 59 -15.19 2.64 3.08
C THR A 59 -15.01 4.13 2.86
N SER A 60 -14.51 4.80 3.90
CA SER A 60 -14.09 6.19 3.84
C SER A 60 -12.58 6.31 3.61
N VAL A 61 -12.12 7.42 3.02
CA VAL A 61 -10.67 7.67 2.84
C VAL A 61 -9.88 7.59 4.17
N PRO A 62 -10.35 8.17 5.30
CA PRO A 62 -9.67 8.04 6.58
C PRO A 62 -9.58 6.60 7.09
N GLU A 63 -10.65 5.82 6.92
CA GLU A 63 -10.68 4.41 7.30
C GLU A 63 -9.68 3.59 6.48
N LEU A 64 -9.68 3.76 5.16
CA LEU A 64 -8.73 3.07 4.28
C LEU A 64 -7.28 3.45 4.61
N ARG A 65 -6.99 4.73 4.92
CA ARG A 65 -5.67 5.16 5.39
C ARG A 65 -5.26 4.48 6.70
N SER A 66 -6.20 4.30 7.62
CA SER A 66 -5.97 3.56 8.87
C SER A 66 -5.65 2.09 8.59
N THR A 67 -6.37 1.45 7.68
CA THR A 67 -6.12 0.06 7.28
C THR A 67 -4.72 -0.10 6.69
N ILE A 68 -4.34 0.73 5.73
CA ILE A 68 -2.99 0.68 5.15
C ILE A 68 -1.94 0.95 6.24
N SER A 69 -2.17 1.91 7.15
CA SER A 69 -1.25 2.14 8.27
C SER A 69 -1.09 0.92 9.18
N ALA A 70 -2.15 0.14 9.38
CA ALA A 70 -2.08 -1.11 10.14
C ALA A 70 -1.26 -2.18 9.41
N LEU A 71 -1.39 -2.29 8.08
CA LEU A 71 -0.57 -3.21 7.27
C LEU A 71 0.93 -2.87 7.36
N PHE A 72 1.28 -1.59 7.30
CA PHE A 72 2.69 -1.17 7.50
C PHE A 72 3.19 -1.52 8.90
N LYS A 73 2.35 -1.38 9.94
CA LYS A 73 2.70 -1.76 11.31
C LYS A 73 2.83 -3.27 11.50
N GLN A 74 2.05 -4.08 10.79
CA GLN A 74 2.14 -5.55 10.85
C GLN A 74 3.55 -6.05 10.47
N HIS A 75 4.24 -5.32 9.59
CA HIS A 75 5.58 -5.64 9.14
C HIS A 75 6.68 -4.84 9.86
N SER A 76 6.38 -4.17 10.96
CA SER A 76 7.36 -3.33 11.67
C SER A 76 8.46 -4.10 12.39
N SER A 77 8.28 -5.40 12.63
CA SER A 77 9.26 -6.27 13.30
C SER A 77 10.41 -6.71 12.41
N ILE A 78 10.42 -6.31 11.14
CA ILE A 78 11.41 -6.74 10.16
C ILE A 78 12.61 -5.78 10.20
N GLU A 79 13.74 -6.28 10.68
CA GLU A 79 14.96 -5.47 10.84
C GLU A 79 15.93 -5.58 9.64
N ASN A 80 15.82 -6.65 8.85
CA ASN A 80 16.73 -6.87 7.73
C ASN A 80 16.46 -5.85 6.59
N PRO A 81 17.44 -4.98 6.24
CA PRO A 81 17.24 -3.92 5.26
C PRO A 81 16.92 -4.43 3.85
N GLN A 82 17.49 -5.57 3.44
CA GLN A 82 17.22 -6.17 2.12
C GLN A 82 15.77 -6.66 2.02
N VAL A 83 15.23 -7.22 3.11
CA VAL A 83 13.84 -7.66 3.16
C VAL A 83 12.91 -6.45 3.07
N VAL A 84 13.24 -5.35 3.74
CA VAL A 84 12.43 -4.12 3.64
C VAL A 84 12.46 -3.55 2.22
N ASP A 85 13.62 -3.54 1.54
CA ASP A 85 13.69 -3.10 0.15
C ASP A 85 12.84 -3.98 -0.78
N ILE A 86 12.81 -5.31 -0.57
CA ILE A 86 11.93 -6.22 -1.31
C ILE A 86 10.45 -5.95 -1.01
N LEU A 87 10.10 -5.66 0.25
CA LEU A 87 8.72 -5.33 0.62
C LEU A 87 8.25 -4.02 -0.01
N ILE A 88 9.12 -3.00 -0.03
CA ILE A 88 8.84 -1.73 -0.72
C ILE A 88 8.67 -2.00 -2.23
N TYR A 89 9.52 -2.83 -2.84
CA TYR A 89 9.39 -3.20 -4.24
C TYR A 89 8.03 -3.86 -4.55
N LYS A 90 7.66 -4.89 -3.77
CA LYS A 90 6.35 -5.56 -3.91
C LYS A 90 5.18 -4.60 -3.70
N GLY A 91 5.28 -3.73 -2.70
CA GLY A 91 4.24 -2.73 -2.43
C GLY A 91 4.08 -1.71 -3.56
N ARG A 92 5.17 -1.31 -4.22
CA ARG A 92 5.13 -0.41 -5.38
C ARG A 92 4.52 -1.07 -6.60
N GLU A 93 4.86 -2.33 -6.86
CA GLU A 93 4.30 -3.11 -7.96
C GLU A 93 2.78 -3.27 -7.77
N GLU A 94 2.34 -3.59 -6.55
CA GLU A 94 0.93 -3.62 -6.18
C GLU A 94 0.23 -2.25 -6.35
N LEU A 95 0.87 -1.15 -5.94
CA LEU A 95 0.34 0.20 -6.11
C LEU A 95 0.18 0.56 -7.60
N GLU A 96 1.16 0.19 -8.43
CA GLU A 96 1.13 0.39 -9.87
C GLU A 96 -0.01 -0.40 -10.52
N MET A 97 -0.21 -1.66 -10.13
CA MET A 97 -1.32 -2.48 -10.60
C MET A 97 -2.70 -1.87 -10.28
N VAL A 98 -2.83 -1.17 -9.15
CA VAL A 98 -4.04 -0.43 -8.79
C VAL A 98 -4.16 0.87 -9.59
N MET A 99 -3.07 1.59 -9.80
CA MET A 99 -3.07 2.85 -10.55
C MET A 99 -3.35 2.64 -12.05
N LEU A 100 -2.78 1.60 -12.64
CA LEU A 100 -3.01 1.20 -14.04
C LEU A 100 -4.32 0.45 -14.25
N GLN A 101 -5.13 0.29 -13.20
CA GLN A 101 -6.41 -0.42 -13.26
C GLN A 101 -6.33 -1.88 -13.73
N HIS A 102 -5.17 -2.52 -13.53
CA HIS A 102 -5.01 -3.95 -13.76
C HIS A 102 -5.74 -4.79 -12.69
N LYS A 103 -5.85 -4.25 -11.47
CA LYS A 103 -6.75 -4.80 -10.45
C LYS A 103 -8.18 -4.31 -10.65
N GLN A 104 -9.14 -5.20 -10.45
CA GLN A 104 -10.57 -4.86 -10.38
C GLN A 104 -11.05 -4.50 -8.97
N ARG A 105 -12.21 -3.83 -8.89
CA ARG A 105 -12.87 -3.41 -7.63
C ARG A 105 -12.96 -4.52 -6.58
N HIS A 106 -13.31 -5.74 -6.97
CA HIS A 106 -13.51 -6.83 -6.01
C HIS A 106 -12.20 -7.27 -5.34
N HIS A 107 -11.04 -7.13 -5.99
CA HIS A 107 -9.73 -7.37 -5.38
C HIS A 107 -9.47 -6.36 -4.26
N LEU A 108 -9.71 -5.07 -4.51
CA LEU A 108 -9.53 -4.02 -3.50
C LEU A 108 -10.45 -4.23 -2.29
N ILE A 109 -11.68 -4.69 -2.54
CA ILE A 109 -12.64 -5.01 -1.47
C ILE A 109 -12.13 -6.19 -0.62
N ALA A 110 -11.67 -7.26 -1.27
CA ALA A 110 -11.17 -8.45 -0.58
C ALA A 110 -9.92 -8.13 0.24
N ASP A 111 -8.94 -7.45 -0.37
CA ASP A 111 -7.60 -7.26 0.19
C ASP A 111 -7.54 -6.15 1.25
N TYR A 112 -8.27 -5.04 1.06
CA TYR A 112 -8.09 -3.83 1.87
C TYR A 112 -9.33 -3.38 2.65
N ILE A 113 -10.53 -3.86 2.32
CA ILE A 113 -11.79 -3.40 2.96
C ILE A 113 -12.39 -4.46 3.89
N ARG A 114 -12.38 -5.74 3.48
CA ARG A 114 -12.96 -6.82 4.30
C ARG A 114 -12.06 -7.26 5.45
N VAL A 115 -10.75 -7.08 5.32
CA VAL A 115 -9.76 -7.53 6.32
C VAL A 115 -9.93 -6.84 7.69
N PRO A 116 -10.15 -5.52 7.80
CA PRO A 116 -10.39 -4.88 9.10
C PRO A 116 -11.68 -5.35 9.80
N ALA A 117 -12.75 -5.62 9.04
CA ALA A 117 -14.01 -6.07 9.60
C ALA A 117 -13.96 -7.54 10.05
N ALA A 118 -13.25 -8.40 9.33
CA ALA A 118 -13.03 -9.78 9.73
C ALA A 118 -12.16 -9.88 10.98
N VAL A 119 -11.04 -9.14 11.04
CA VAL A 119 -10.16 -9.12 12.23
C VAL A 119 -10.87 -8.50 13.43
N LYS A 120 -11.69 -7.43 13.24
CA LYS A 120 -12.53 -6.89 14.32
C LYS A 120 -13.58 -7.90 14.80
N ARG A 121 -14.31 -8.55 13.89
CA ARG A 121 -15.32 -9.57 14.24
C ARG A 121 -14.72 -10.82 14.87
N GLU A 122 -13.52 -11.24 14.45
CA GLU A 122 -12.81 -12.36 15.08
C GLU A 122 -12.26 -11.98 16.45
N ALA A 123 -11.78 -10.75 16.63
CA ALA A 123 -11.39 -10.24 17.94
C ALA A 123 -12.59 -10.13 18.90
N GLU A 124 -13.74 -9.66 18.39
CA GLU A 124 -15.01 -9.59 19.12
C GLU A 124 -15.53 -11.01 19.46
N LYS A 125 -15.52 -11.95 18.51
CA LYS A 125 -15.90 -13.36 18.75
C LYS A 125 -14.99 -14.06 19.76
N ARG A 126 -13.66 -13.85 19.68
CA ARG A 126 -12.70 -14.40 20.66
C ARG A 126 -12.91 -13.87 22.08
N SER A 127 -13.54 -12.69 22.22
CA SER A 127 -13.85 -12.14 23.54
C SER A 127 -15.15 -12.68 24.13
N GLU A 128 -16.04 -13.24 23.31
CA GLU A 128 -17.33 -13.80 23.74
C GLU A 128 -17.27 -15.31 24.02
N SER A 129 -16.27 -16.03 23.51
CA SER A 129 -16.15 -17.47 23.73
C SER A 129 -15.29 -17.81 24.96
N ASP A 130 -15.94 -18.32 26.01
CA ASP A 130 -15.30 -18.94 27.19
C ASP A 130 -14.58 -20.28 26.86
N LEU A 131 -14.45 -20.65 25.59
CA LEU A 131 -13.91 -21.92 25.15
C LEU A 131 -12.45 -21.78 24.72
N SER A 132 -11.64 -22.78 25.07
CA SER A 132 -10.26 -22.88 24.56
C SER A 132 -10.26 -22.96 23.02
N PRO A 133 -9.29 -22.35 22.33
CA PRO A 133 -9.14 -22.43 20.87
C PRO A 133 -9.14 -23.87 20.35
N PHE A 134 -8.58 -24.80 21.12
CA PHE A 134 -8.60 -26.23 20.80
C PHE A 134 -10.02 -26.80 20.79
N LEU A 135 -10.85 -26.42 21.78
CA LEU A 135 -12.18 -26.95 21.99
C LEU A 135 -13.16 -26.44 20.94
N GLU A 136 -13.04 -25.18 20.52
CA GLU A 136 -13.78 -24.64 19.37
C GLU A 136 -13.46 -25.40 18.08
N GLN A 137 -12.17 -25.62 17.81
CA GLN A 137 -11.73 -26.35 16.62
C GLN A 137 -12.16 -27.82 16.66
N PHE A 138 -12.22 -28.43 17.85
CA PHE A 138 -12.74 -29.78 18.06
C PHE A 138 -14.23 -29.88 17.72
N TYR A 139 -15.06 -28.90 18.11
CA TYR A 139 -16.50 -28.90 17.77
C TYR A 139 -16.78 -28.62 16.29
N LEU A 140 -15.97 -27.76 15.65
CA LEU A 140 -16.05 -27.50 14.21
C LEU A 140 -15.63 -28.71 13.38
N ASN A 141 -14.68 -29.51 13.89
CA ASN A 141 -14.17 -30.70 13.23
C ASN A 141 -14.93 -31.97 13.66
N LYS A 142 -16.26 -31.89 13.75
CA LYS A 142 -17.12 -33.09 13.89
C LYS A 142 -17.44 -33.64 12.51
N ARG A 143 -16.88 -34.82 12.21
CA ARG A 143 -17.35 -35.71 11.14
C ARG A 143 -18.58 -36.47 11.61
#